data_AF-A0A6N2I0V1-F1
#
_entry.id   AF-A0A6N2I0V1-F1
#
_cell.length_a   1.000
_cell.length_b   1.000
_cell.length_c   1.000
_cell.angle_alpha   90.00
_cell.angle_beta   90.00
_cell.angle_gamma   90.00
#
_symmetry.space_group_name_H-M   'P 1'
#
loop_
_entity.id
_entity.type
_entity.pdbx_description
1 polymer ?
#
loop_
_entity_poly.entity_id
_entity_poly.type
_entity_poly.pdbx_seq_one_letter_code
_entity_poly.pdbx_strand_id
1 'polypeptide(L)'
;MSDGFFYSYHLGWSRPDAESLFGDLDAAGLRLAHPVTRRVTLLGPGPGSRAAPSWVTREQLVLLAGLQRLDTVDFLLWTSGGTEVPARVYRMRDGVVALEFGFGRLTRDEQEAAARAIREAIGRASVLCIGFVVDREGASAATDWSGVVINGTTCFDSWPDTLAVRHEIAAVQPQLSGVASYDQSPWMLFGSEVPVR
;
A
#
# COMPACT_ATOMS: atom_id res chain seq x y z
N MET A 1 17.67 -2.61 10.77
CA MET A 1 16.54 -1.66 10.80
C MET A 1 15.44 -2.34 10.04
N SER A 2 14.27 -2.49 10.64
CA SER A 2 13.18 -3.16 9.99
C SER A 2 12.46 -2.18 9.07
N ASP A 3 12.16 -2.62 7.86
CA ASP A 3 11.50 -1.82 6.84
C ASP A 3 9.99 -2.05 6.96
N GLY A 4 9.37 -1.40 7.95
CA GLY A 4 7.91 -1.41 8.07
C GLY A 4 7.25 -1.06 6.73
N PHE A 5 6.05 -1.58 6.47
CA PHE A 5 5.42 -1.45 5.17
C PHE A 5 3.89 -1.41 5.25
N PHE A 6 3.33 -0.94 4.14
CA PHE A 6 1.91 -1.08 3.80
C PHE A 6 1.80 -1.65 2.40
N TYR A 7 1.09 -2.76 2.24
CA TYR A 7 0.73 -3.33 0.95
C TYR A 7 -0.76 -3.23 0.69
N SER A 8 -1.16 -2.89 -0.53
CA SER A 8 -2.54 -3.05 -0.99
C SER A 8 -2.59 -3.62 -2.40
N TYR A 9 -3.65 -4.37 -2.67
CA TYR A 9 -3.82 -5.12 -3.91
C TYR A 9 -5.13 -4.71 -4.55
N HIS A 10 -5.08 -4.40 -5.85
CA HIS A 10 -6.19 -3.79 -6.59
C HIS A 10 -6.45 -4.54 -7.89
N LEU A 11 -7.73 -4.75 -8.21
CA LEU A 11 -8.19 -5.22 -9.52
C LEU A 11 -8.64 -4.05 -10.39
N GLY A 12 -8.50 -4.18 -11.70
CA GLY A 12 -9.01 -3.17 -12.65
C GLY A 12 -8.31 -1.81 -12.59
N TRP A 13 -7.12 -1.75 -11.99
CA TRP A 13 -6.35 -0.52 -11.80
C TRP A 13 -6.12 0.23 -13.11
N SER A 14 -6.41 1.53 -13.08
CA SER A 14 -6.33 2.41 -14.22
C SER A 14 -5.73 3.77 -13.86
N ARG A 15 -5.51 4.61 -14.88
CA ARG A 15 -5.02 5.98 -14.67
C ARG A 15 -5.96 6.83 -13.79
N PRO A 16 -7.30 6.84 -14.01
CA PRO A 16 -8.22 7.50 -13.10
C PRO A 16 -8.08 7.05 -11.64
N ASP A 17 -7.84 5.76 -11.39
CA ASP A 17 -7.68 5.24 -10.02
C ASP A 17 -6.40 5.77 -9.36
N ALA A 18 -5.30 5.86 -10.12
CA ALA A 18 -4.07 6.50 -9.66
C ALA A 18 -4.29 7.98 -9.33
N GLU A 19 -5.04 8.71 -10.16
CA GLU A 19 -5.37 10.12 -9.93
C GLU A 19 -6.19 10.32 -8.67
N SER A 20 -7.25 9.52 -8.49
CA SER A 20 -8.10 9.52 -7.29
C SER A 20 -7.30 9.18 -6.04
N LEU A 21 -6.53 8.09 -6.05
CA LEU A 21 -5.71 7.68 -4.91
C LEU A 21 -4.73 8.78 -4.51
N PHE A 22 -4.04 9.40 -5.46
CA PHE A 22 -3.10 10.47 -5.15
C PHE A 22 -3.81 11.72 -4.59
N GLY A 23 -5.01 12.05 -5.09
CA GLY A 23 -5.84 13.10 -4.49
C GLY A 23 -6.21 12.78 -3.05
N ASP A 24 -6.60 11.55 -2.78
CA ASP A 24 -7.00 11.08 -1.45
C ASP A 24 -5.83 11.02 -0.46
N LEU A 25 -4.64 10.60 -0.92
CA LEU A 25 -3.42 10.61 -0.12
C LEU A 25 -3.00 12.04 0.25
N ASP A 26 -3.01 12.96 -0.72
CA ASP A 26 -2.70 14.37 -0.46
C ASP A 26 -3.68 14.98 0.55
N ALA A 27 -4.98 14.68 0.41
CA ALA A 27 -6.03 15.13 1.32
C ALA A 27 -5.86 14.55 2.73
N ALA A 28 -5.38 13.31 2.84
CA ALA A 28 -5.08 12.64 4.10
C ALA A 28 -3.71 13.03 4.71
N GLY A 29 -2.93 13.86 4.02
CA GLY A 29 -1.67 14.42 4.54
C GLY A 29 -0.40 13.72 4.07
N LEU A 30 -0.49 12.68 3.23
CA LEU A 30 0.65 12.08 2.54
C LEU A 30 0.79 12.68 1.14
N ARG A 31 1.74 13.61 1.01
CA ARG A 31 1.80 14.48 -0.15
C ARG A 31 2.66 13.94 -1.27
N LEU A 32 2.23 14.09 -2.52
CA LEU A 32 3.07 13.82 -3.69
C LEU A 32 4.22 14.82 -3.84
N ALA A 33 3.94 16.09 -3.55
CA ALA A 33 4.90 17.17 -3.69
C ALA A 33 5.62 17.44 -2.35
N HIS A 34 6.95 17.52 -2.40
CA HIS A 34 7.75 17.86 -1.23
C HIS A 34 7.27 19.20 -0.62
N PRO A 35 7.09 19.30 0.72
CA PRO A 35 6.43 20.45 1.34
C PRO A 35 7.15 21.80 1.08
N VAL A 36 8.47 21.78 1.02
CA VAL A 36 9.30 22.96 0.71
C VAL A 36 9.49 23.18 -0.80
N THR A 37 10.11 22.22 -1.52
CA THR A 37 10.48 22.41 -2.93
C THR A 37 9.30 22.33 -3.90
N ARG A 38 8.14 21.82 -3.45
CA ARG A 38 6.93 21.58 -4.25
C ARG A 38 7.15 20.66 -5.46
N ARG A 39 8.23 19.88 -5.47
CA ARG A 39 8.56 18.95 -6.54
C ARG A 39 8.00 17.56 -6.25
N VAL A 40 7.49 16.89 -7.29
CA VAL A 40 7.13 15.47 -7.26
C VAL A 40 8.36 14.68 -7.71
N THR A 41 8.76 13.68 -6.93
CA THR A 41 9.99 12.92 -7.17
C THR A 41 9.68 11.52 -7.67
N LEU A 42 10.19 11.19 -8.85
CA LEU A 42 10.17 9.87 -9.45
C LEU A 42 11.52 9.19 -9.19
N LEU A 43 11.51 8.00 -8.59
CA LEU A 43 12.72 7.23 -8.32
C LEU A 43 13.14 6.36 -9.51
N GLY A 44 12.18 5.86 -10.29
CA GLY A 44 12.45 5.11 -11.52
C GLY A 44 11.37 4.06 -11.83
N PRO A 45 11.51 3.32 -12.93
CA PRO A 45 10.54 2.29 -13.34
C PRO A 45 10.74 0.96 -12.59
N GLY A 46 10.91 0.98 -11.27
CA GLY A 46 10.95 -0.21 -10.41
C GLY A 46 12.27 -0.53 -9.71
N PRO A 47 12.29 -1.64 -8.95
CA PRO A 47 13.38 -2.01 -8.06
C PRO A 47 14.69 -2.19 -8.81
N GLY A 48 15.76 -1.57 -8.30
CA GLY A 48 17.11 -1.67 -8.87
C GLY A 48 17.39 -0.72 -10.04
N SER A 49 16.45 0.17 -10.38
CA SER A 49 16.72 1.28 -11.28
C SER A 49 17.91 2.10 -10.76
N ARG A 50 19.02 2.11 -11.51
CA ARG A 50 20.17 3.00 -11.28
C ARG A 50 19.92 4.43 -11.79
N ALA A 51 18.72 4.71 -12.30
CA ALA A 51 18.38 6.05 -12.71
C ALA A 51 18.43 6.99 -11.49
N ALA A 52 19.07 8.14 -11.66
CA ALA A 52 18.99 9.17 -10.64
C ALA A 52 17.53 9.59 -10.46
N PRO A 53 17.11 9.94 -9.23
CA PRO A 53 15.80 10.52 -9.00
C PRO A 53 15.56 11.70 -9.96
N SER A 54 14.36 11.76 -10.52
CA SER A 54 13.95 12.81 -11.45
C SER A 54 12.71 13.54 -10.95
N TRP A 55 12.48 14.75 -11.46
CA TRP A 55 11.30 15.52 -11.12
C TRP A 55 10.28 15.47 -12.25
N VAL A 56 9.04 15.20 -11.88
CA VAL A 56 7.91 15.09 -12.81
C VAL A 56 6.78 16.00 -12.35
N THR A 57 5.82 16.27 -13.23
CA THR A 57 4.56 16.88 -12.81
C THR A 57 3.64 15.84 -12.19
N ARG A 58 2.58 16.28 -11.49
CA ARG A 58 1.55 15.38 -10.96
C ARG A 58 0.92 14.56 -12.08
N GLU A 59 0.59 15.19 -13.20
CA GLU A 59 -0.07 14.58 -14.35
C GLU A 59 0.81 13.52 -15.00
N GLN A 60 2.12 13.78 -15.06
CA GLN A 60 3.09 12.80 -15.53
C GLN A 60 3.16 11.59 -14.61
N LEU A 61 3.22 11.80 -13.28
CA LEU A 61 3.22 10.69 -12.34
C LEU A 61 1.93 9.87 -12.41
N VAL A 62 0.76 10.52 -12.50
CA VAL A 62 -0.54 9.86 -12.70
C VAL A 62 -0.54 9.00 -13.96
N LEU A 63 -0.03 9.53 -15.08
CA LEU A 63 0.06 8.77 -16.33
C LEU A 63 0.93 7.53 -16.19
N LEU A 64 2.07 7.64 -15.50
CA LEU A 64 2.99 6.53 -15.26
C LEU A 64 2.38 5.50 -14.30
N ALA A 65 1.84 5.95 -13.17
CA ALA A 65 1.24 5.11 -12.13
C ALA A 65 -0.05 4.41 -12.58
N GLY A 66 -0.68 4.87 -13.66
CA GLY A 66 -1.75 4.11 -14.34
C GLY A 66 -1.26 2.86 -15.07
N LEU A 67 0.05 2.58 -15.10
CA LEU A 67 0.68 1.37 -15.64
C LEU A 67 0.26 0.99 -17.07
N GLN A 68 -0.11 1.98 -17.89
CA GLN A 68 -0.53 1.72 -19.29
C GLN A 68 0.63 1.28 -20.18
N ARG A 69 1.86 1.74 -19.88
CA ARG A 69 3.06 1.49 -20.69
C ARG A 69 4.24 0.93 -19.88
N LEU A 70 4.11 0.91 -18.56
CA LEU A 70 5.11 0.43 -17.63
C LEU A 70 4.47 -0.63 -16.73
N ASP A 71 5.27 -1.59 -16.26
CA ASP A 71 4.81 -2.57 -15.28
C ASP A 71 5.06 -2.10 -13.84
N THR A 72 5.95 -1.13 -13.63
CA THR A 72 6.29 -0.61 -12.29
C THR A 72 6.66 0.86 -12.33
N VAL A 73 6.31 1.58 -11.27
CA VAL A 73 6.72 2.97 -11.01
C VAL A 73 7.05 3.14 -9.53
N ASP A 74 8.24 3.64 -9.23
CA ASP A 74 8.73 3.99 -7.89
C ASP A 74 8.78 5.52 -7.76
N PHE A 75 8.24 6.07 -6.67
CA PHE A 75 8.15 7.51 -6.41
C PHE A 75 8.21 7.82 -4.91
N LEU A 76 8.29 9.10 -4.56
CA LEU A 76 8.26 9.54 -3.16
C LEU A 76 6.94 10.24 -2.82
N LEU A 77 6.41 9.86 -1.67
CA LEU A 77 5.45 10.63 -0.89
C LEU A 77 6.17 11.34 0.26
N TRP A 78 5.49 12.31 0.85
CA TRP A 78 6.05 13.14 1.91
C TRP A 78 5.06 13.30 3.05
N THR A 79 5.53 13.12 4.29
CA THR A 79 4.78 13.55 5.48
C THR A 79 4.71 15.07 5.53
N SER A 80 3.82 15.62 6.36
CA SER A 80 3.76 17.06 6.62
C SER A 80 5.08 17.64 7.14
N GLY A 81 5.85 16.84 7.89
CA GLY A 81 7.18 17.15 8.39
C GLY A 81 8.30 17.08 7.35
N GLY A 82 8.01 16.58 6.14
CA GLY A 82 8.99 16.43 5.06
C GLY A 82 9.80 15.14 5.12
N THR A 83 9.37 14.16 5.92
CA THR A 83 9.95 12.81 5.90
C THR A 83 9.46 12.08 4.66
N GLU A 84 10.37 11.40 3.97
CA GLU A 84 10.05 10.66 2.76
C GLU A 84 9.38 9.31 3.07
N VAL A 85 8.41 8.96 2.23
CA VAL A 85 7.73 7.66 2.22
C VAL A 85 7.90 7.10 0.81
N PRO A 86 8.87 6.19 0.59
CA PRO A 86 9.02 5.51 -0.68
C PRO A 86 7.74 4.76 -1.02
N ALA A 87 7.25 4.93 -2.24
CA ALA A 87 6.07 4.28 -2.72
C ALA A 87 6.32 3.62 -4.08
N ARG A 88 5.64 2.51 -4.32
CA ARG A 88 5.70 1.75 -5.56
C ARG A 88 4.32 1.34 -5.99
N VAL A 89 4.04 1.43 -7.28
CA VAL A 89 2.87 0.83 -7.93
C VAL A 89 3.39 -0.14 -8.98
N TYR A 90 2.95 -1.39 -8.95
CA TYR A 90 3.44 -2.41 -9.88
C TYR A 90 2.39 -3.46 -10.24
N ARG A 91 2.47 -3.94 -11.48
CA ARG A 91 1.61 -4.99 -12.00
C ARG A 91 2.09 -6.34 -11.49
N MET A 92 1.16 -7.12 -10.97
CA MET A 92 1.33 -8.52 -10.61
C MET A 92 0.68 -9.42 -11.67
N ARG A 93 0.71 -10.73 -11.43
CA ARG A 93 -0.01 -11.70 -12.26
C ARG A 93 -1.53 -11.48 -12.15
N ASP A 94 -2.26 -12.05 -13.11
CA ASP A 94 -3.73 -12.11 -13.12
C ASP A 94 -4.43 -10.73 -13.09
N GLY A 95 -3.74 -9.69 -13.56
CA GLY A 95 -4.28 -8.34 -13.67
C GLY A 95 -4.37 -7.59 -12.34
N VAL A 96 -3.80 -8.11 -11.27
CA VAL A 96 -3.69 -7.42 -9.98
C VAL A 96 -2.59 -6.36 -10.05
N VAL A 97 -2.83 -5.20 -9.45
CA VAL A 97 -1.80 -4.18 -9.20
C VAL A 97 -1.56 -4.08 -7.71
N ALA A 98 -0.30 -4.11 -7.31
CA ALA A 98 0.13 -3.90 -5.94
C ALA A 98 0.65 -2.49 -5.74
N LEU A 99 0.30 -1.92 -4.60
CA LEU A 99 0.85 -0.68 -4.09
C LEU A 99 1.59 -0.97 -2.80
N GLU A 100 2.82 -0.48 -2.73
CA GLU A 100 3.75 -0.64 -1.63
C GLU A 100 4.15 0.73 -1.09
N PHE A 101 4.11 0.89 0.23
CA PHE A 101 4.59 2.09 0.93
C PHE A 101 5.57 1.67 2.01
N GLY A 102 6.75 2.30 2.02
CA GLY A 102 7.81 2.03 2.99
C GLY A 102 7.74 2.96 4.21
N PHE A 103 7.81 2.37 5.41
CA PHE A 103 7.74 3.05 6.70
C PHE A 103 9.08 3.05 7.46
N GLY A 104 10.14 2.43 6.92
CA GLY A 104 11.41 2.26 7.63
C GLY A 104 12.15 3.55 8.03
N ARG A 105 11.79 4.70 7.45
CA ARG A 105 12.36 6.02 7.79
C ARG A 105 11.46 6.87 8.70
N LEU A 106 10.25 6.39 9.00
CA LEU A 106 9.27 7.10 9.79
C LEU A 106 9.46 6.83 11.28
N THR A 107 9.21 7.84 12.11
CA THR A 107 8.99 7.66 13.54
C THR A 107 7.68 6.90 13.79
N ARG A 108 7.50 6.29 14.97
CA ARG A 108 6.28 5.54 15.29
C ARG A 108 4.99 6.36 15.08
N ASP A 109 5.00 7.62 15.46
CA ASP A 109 3.84 8.51 15.29
C ASP A 109 3.57 8.82 13.80
N GLU A 110 4.63 8.97 13.00
CA GLU A 110 4.50 9.13 11.55
C GLU A 110 4.06 7.85 10.86
N GLN A 111 4.49 6.68 11.34
CA GLN A 111 4.03 5.38 10.84
C GLN A 111 2.52 5.23 11.05
N GLU A 112 2.04 5.57 12.24
CA GLU A 112 0.60 5.55 12.56
C GLU A 112 -0.18 6.51 11.67
N ALA A 113 0.29 7.76 11.55
CA ALA A 113 -0.34 8.77 10.71
C ALA A 113 -0.36 8.36 9.23
N ALA A 114 0.74 7.80 8.72
CA ALA A 114 0.85 7.34 7.34
C ALA A 114 -0.06 6.13 7.08
N ALA A 115 -0.05 5.13 7.97
CA ALA A 115 -0.92 3.96 7.87
C ALA A 115 -2.40 4.37 7.87
N ARG A 116 -2.79 5.30 8.76
CA ARG A 116 -4.15 5.85 8.78
C ARG A 116 -4.51 6.56 7.48
N ALA A 117 -3.63 7.43 6.98
CA ALA A 117 -3.85 8.16 5.74
C ALA A 117 -4.01 7.23 4.53
N ILE A 118 -3.18 6.18 4.44
CA ILE A 118 -3.26 5.18 3.36
C ILE A 118 -4.56 4.37 3.48
N ARG A 119 -4.94 3.91 4.69
CA ARG A 119 -6.21 3.21 4.91
C ARG A 119 -7.42 4.05 4.52
N GLU A 120 -7.43 5.32 4.90
CA GLU A 120 -8.51 6.25 4.53
C GLU A 120 -8.59 6.44 3.02
N ALA A 121 -7.45 6.58 2.33
CA ALA A 121 -7.40 6.74 0.88
C ALA A 121 -7.87 5.48 0.15
N ILE A 122 -7.43 4.30 0.58
CA ILE A 122 -7.86 3.02 0.00
C ILE A 122 -9.33 2.74 0.30
N GLY A 123 -9.82 3.08 1.50
CA GLY A 123 -11.22 2.90 1.87
C GLY A 123 -12.17 3.68 0.96
N ARG A 124 -11.77 4.89 0.53
CA ARG A 124 -12.53 5.70 -0.44
C ARG A 124 -12.53 5.09 -1.85
N ALA A 125 -11.50 4.31 -2.20
CA ALA A 125 -11.38 3.55 -3.46
C ALA A 125 -11.70 2.04 -3.31
N SER A 126 -12.40 1.65 -2.23
CA SER A 126 -12.51 0.26 -1.73
C SER A 126 -13.04 -0.77 -2.72
N VAL A 127 -13.82 -0.37 -3.74
CA VAL A 127 -14.43 -1.29 -4.71
C VAL A 127 -13.39 -2.07 -5.51
N LEU A 128 -12.20 -1.49 -5.74
CA LEU A 128 -11.14 -2.12 -6.51
C LEU A 128 -10.09 -2.81 -5.63
N CYS A 129 -9.98 -2.42 -4.37
CA CYS A 129 -9.01 -2.97 -3.44
C CYS A 129 -9.51 -4.32 -2.90
N ILE A 130 -8.80 -5.39 -3.24
CA ILE A 130 -9.13 -6.77 -2.84
C ILE A 130 -8.51 -7.14 -1.48
N GLY A 131 -7.62 -6.32 -0.94
CA GLY A 131 -7.06 -6.53 0.39
C GLY A 131 -5.81 -5.69 0.61
N PHE A 132 -5.38 -5.64 1.87
CA PHE A 132 -4.20 -4.89 2.27
C PHE A 132 -3.53 -5.50 3.51
N VAL A 133 -2.27 -5.14 3.71
CA VAL A 133 -1.45 -5.56 4.85
C VAL A 133 -0.75 -4.33 5.42
N VAL A 134 -0.75 -4.20 6.74
CA VAL A 134 -0.03 -3.16 7.47
C VAL A 134 0.89 -3.81 8.46
N ASP A 135 2.18 -3.53 8.37
CA ASP A 135 3.17 -4.01 9.33
C ASP A 135 4.20 -2.90 9.55
N ARG A 136 3.97 -2.08 10.58
CA ARG A 136 4.79 -0.90 10.88
C ARG A 136 6.17 -1.27 11.40
N GLU A 137 6.29 -2.44 12.03
CA GLU A 137 7.56 -2.95 12.53
C GLU A 137 8.27 -3.85 11.54
N GLY A 138 7.65 -4.21 10.41
CA GLY A 138 8.22 -5.06 9.35
C GLY A 138 8.53 -6.49 9.80
N ALA A 139 7.91 -6.97 10.89
CA ALA A 139 8.16 -8.30 11.45
C ALA A 139 7.84 -9.44 10.47
N SER A 140 6.89 -9.19 9.57
CA SER A 140 6.38 -10.12 8.56
C SER A 140 6.86 -9.81 7.14
N ALA A 141 7.92 -9.01 6.98
CA ALA A 141 8.44 -8.62 5.66
C ALA A 141 8.92 -9.81 4.79
N ALA A 142 9.25 -10.94 5.41
CA ALA A 142 9.65 -12.16 4.69
C ALA A 142 8.46 -12.95 4.12
N THR A 143 7.22 -12.63 4.52
CA THR A 143 6.01 -13.31 4.07
C THR A 143 5.64 -12.89 2.64
N ASP A 144 5.30 -13.86 1.79
CA ASP A 144 4.65 -13.57 0.50
C ASP A 144 3.18 -13.19 0.71
N TRP A 145 2.97 -11.92 1.06
CA TRP A 145 1.65 -11.36 1.30
C TRP A 145 0.74 -11.39 0.07
N SER A 146 1.30 -11.39 -1.14
CA SER A 146 0.50 -11.51 -2.37
C SER A 146 -0.14 -12.89 -2.48
N GLY A 147 0.61 -13.95 -2.15
CA GLY A 147 0.10 -15.32 -2.08
C GLY A 147 -0.95 -15.52 -0.98
N VAL A 148 -0.88 -14.76 0.12
CA VAL A 148 -1.90 -14.78 1.19
C VAL A 148 -3.16 -14.04 0.75
N VAL A 149 -3.04 -12.79 0.30
CA VAL A 149 -4.19 -11.90 0.07
C VAL A 149 -4.93 -12.22 -1.23
N ILE A 150 -4.21 -12.59 -2.29
CA ILE A 150 -4.82 -12.81 -3.62
C ILE A 150 -5.35 -14.25 -3.73
N ASN A 151 -4.56 -15.23 -3.28
CA ASN A 151 -4.85 -16.64 -3.52
C ASN A 151 -5.30 -17.40 -2.26
N GLY A 152 -4.99 -16.90 -1.06
CA GLY A 152 -5.24 -17.63 0.19
C GLY A 152 -4.43 -18.93 0.34
N THR A 153 -3.36 -19.11 -0.44
CA THR A 153 -2.61 -20.38 -0.53
C THR A 153 -1.32 -20.40 0.27
N THR A 154 -0.87 -19.24 0.74
CA THR A 154 0.44 -19.10 1.40
C THR A 154 0.24 -19.04 2.91
N CYS A 155 1.10 -19.74 3.65
CA CYS A 155 1.14 -19.63 5.10
C CYS A 155 2.12 -18.53 5.52
N PHE A 156 1.87 -17.91 6.67
CA PHE A 156 2.74 -16.91 7.26
C PHE A 156 3.07 -17.24 8.71
N ASP A 157 4.31 -16.96 9.11
CA ASP A 157 4.83 -17.30 10.44
C ASP A 157 4.78 -16.13 11.43
N SER A 158 4.51 -14.92 10.93
CA SER A 158 4.46 -13.69 11.74
C SER A 158 3.24 -12.86 11.36
N TRP A 159 2.53 -12.39 12.39
CA TRP A 159 1.35 -11.56 12.20
C TRP A 159 1.72 -10.11 11.88
N PRO A 160 1.07 -9.49 10.89
CA PRO A 160 1.13 -8.05 10.67
C PRO A 160 0.23 -7.32 11.69
N ASP A 161 0.35 -6.00 11.79
CA ASP A 161 -0.55 -5.17 12.60
C ASP A 161 -2.01 -5.31 12.14
N THR A 162 -2.20 -5.35 10.82
CA THR A 162 -3.50 -5.52 10.19
C THR A 162 -3.36 -6.30 8.89
N LEU A 163 -4.23 -7.30 8.72
CA LEU A 163 -4.44 -8.06 7.49
C LEU A 163 -5.90 -7.92 7.08
N ALA A 164 -6.14 -7.35 5.90
CA ALA A 164 -7.45 -7.24 5.28
C ALA A 164 -7.53 -8.16 4.07
N VAL A 165 -8.49 -9.08 4.07
CA VAL A 165 -8.73 -10.00 2.95
C VAL A 165 -10.22 -10.06 2.62
N ARG A 166 -10.57 -10.49 1.40
CA ARG A 166 -11.99 -10.73 1.06
C ARG A 166 -12.53 -11.94 1.83
N HIS A 167 -13.84 -11.97 1.98
CA HIS A 167 -14.54 -13.03 2.71
C HIS A 167 -14.25 -14.44 2.15
N GLU A 168 -14.17 -14.59 0.83
CA GLU A 168 -13.81 -15.87 0.22
C GLU A 168 -12.38 -16.32 0.56
N ILE A 169 -11.43 -15.39 0.68
CA ILE A 169 -10.04 -15.68 1.04
C ILE A 169 -9.95 -16.06 2.52
N ALA A 170 -10.65 -15.33 3.37
CA ALA A 170 -10.77 -15.67 4.79
C ALA A 170 -11.34 -17.07 5.01
N ALA A 171 -12.30 -17.50 4.18
CA ALA A 171 -12.95 -18.81 4.30
C ALA A 171 -12.06 -19.99 3.88
N VAL A 172 -11.10 -19.78 2.97
CA VAL A 172 -10.22 -20.85 2.46
C VAL A 172 -8.86 -20.91 3.17
N GLN A 173 -8.45 -19.83 3.86
CA GLN A 173 -7.16 -19.74 4.53
C GLN A 173 -7.23 -20.32 5.96
N PRO A 174 -6.61 -21.49 6.24
CA PRO A 174 -6.76 -22.15 7.54
C PRO A 174 -6.25 -21.32 8.72
N GLN A 175 -5.21 -20.50 8.53
CA GLN A 175 -4.64 -19.68 9.61
C GLN A 175 -5.55 -18.54 10.08
N LEU A 176 -6.58 -18.18 9.30
CA LEU A 176 -7.56 -17.16 9.67
C LEU A 176 -8.77 -17.76 10.38
N SER A 177 -8.95 -19.07 10.31
CA SER A 177 -10.07 -19.77 10.95
C SER A 177 -9.99 -19.69 12.48
N GLY A 178 -11.03 -19.15 13.10
CA GLY A 178 -11.13 -19.02 14.57
C GLY A 178 -10.30 -17.87 15.16
N VAL A 179 -9.66 -17.05 14.33
CA VAL A 179 -9.01 -15.81 14.75
C VAL A 179 -10.06 -14.71 14.91
N ALA A 180 -9.88 -13.85 15.92
CA ALA A 180 -10.73 -12.68 16.08
C ALA A 180 -10.68 -11.79 14.83
N SER A 181 -11.85 -11.44 14.30
CA SER A 181 -11.98 -10.71 13.05
C SER A 181 -13.03 -9.60 13.15
N TYR A 182 -12.83 -8.53 12.40
CA TYR A 182 -13.82 -7.47 12.21
C TYR A 182 -14.29 -7.43 10.76
N ASP A 183 -15.60 -7.47 10.58
CA ASP A 183 -16.23 -7.37 9.26
C ASP A 183 -16.34 -5.90 8.86
N GLN A 184 -15.61 -5.53 7.80
CA GLN A 184 -15.63 -4.22 7.18
C GLN A 184 -15.73 -4.40 5.67
N SER A 185 -16.95 -4.64 5.18
CA SER A 185 -17.24 -4.82 3.75
C SER A 185 -16.45 -3.83 2.85
N PRO A 186 -15.73 -4.33 1.84
CA PRO A 186 -15.73 -5.71 1.33
C PRO A 186 -14.79 -6.70 2.05
N TRP A 187 -14.06 -6.26 3.07
CA TRP A 187 -13.00 -7.03 3.73
C TRP A 187 -13.43 -7.62 5.07
N MET A 188 -12.70 -8.67 5.44
CA MET A 188 -12.57 -9.12 6.81
C MET A 188 -11.16 -8.76 7.30
N LEU A 189 -11.10 -8.13 8.46
CA LEU A 189 -9.86 -7.63 9.07
C LEU A 189 -9.40 -8.55 10.21
N PHE A 190 -8.09 -8.80 10.26
CA PHE A 190 -7.40 -9.57 11.29
C PHE A 190 -6.16 -8.81 11.78
N GLY A 191 -5.66 -9.11 12.98
CA GLY A 191 -4.45 -8.50 13.54
C GLY A 191 -4.66 -7.82 14.89
N SER A 192 -3.59 -7.23 15.42
CA SER A 192 -3.55 -6.64 16.77
C SER A 192 -4.35 -5.34 16.90
N GLU A 193 -4.57 -4.62 15.80
CA GLU A 193 -5.27 -3.32 15.79
C GLU A 193 -6.72 -3.41 15.31
N VAL A 194 -7.23 -4.63 15.16
CA VAL A 194 -8.61 -4.84 14.76
C VAL A 194 -9.50 -4.71 15.99
N PRO A 195 -10.58 -3.89 15.94
CA PRO A 195 -11.51 -3.78 17.05
C PRO A 195 -12.05 -5.17 17.43
N VAL A 196 -11.86 -5.55 18.70
CA VAL A 196 -12.44 -6.78 19.25
C VAL A 196 -13.95 -6.57 19.36
N ARG A 197 -14.73 -7.50 18.80
CA ARG A 197 -16.20 -7.51 18.92
C ARG A 197 -16.65 -7.65 20.37
#